data_AF-A0A1I0S0L5-F1
#
_entry.id   AF-A0A1I0S0L5-F1
#
_cell.length_a   1.000
_cell.length_b   1.000
_cell.length_c   1.000
_cell.angle_alpha   90.00
_cell.angle_beta   90.00
_cell.angle_gamma   90.00
#
_symmetry.space_group_name_H-M   'P 1'
#
loop_
_entity.id
_entity.type
_entity.pdbx_description
1 polymer ?
#
loop_
_entity_poly.entity_id
_entity_poly.type
_entity_poly.pdbx_seq_one_letter_code
_entity_poly.pdbx_strand_id
1 'polypeptide(L)'
;MKKKVISMLILVIGLTEISAQIGINTAVPQGSLDVAYIASKPTTAQGIIFPKLTGDEIQQMTVGAGQNGMFVFATSVPTSPIPRTSLITESGLYYYYSAEDKWRNVNQVISPSSLFSTTYRNSTMSISAYSGGSGATDYNSGQVSSLRFVNGTEIPFNSTSYIAVRTADNNRGIRFLKSGIYNVTLQFSFVYKRDVTGDGANDPALTDRLGSQVTYQLIPNFLASPTSAYTTNITHNVDYNGVRQGSGLFRLSGIAVGNIIVKQDNVVEFVPEINTSGYWISTEELAIGNTGLLNMHIIRVSDYNP
;
A
#
# COMPACT_ATOMS: atom_id res chain seq x y z
N MET A 1 -76.29 23.96 6.52
CA MET A 1 -75.02 23.38 7.02
C MET A 1 -74.44 22.28 6.11
N LYS A 2 -75.23 21.45 5.44
CA LYS A 2 -74.76 20.33 4.58
C LYS A 2 -73.83 20.72 3.40
N LYS A 3 -74.05 21.88 2.75
CA LYS A 3 -73.22 22.34 1.62
C LYS A 3 -71.79 22.76 2.01
N LYS A 4 -71.59 23.23 3.26
CA LYS A 4 -70.27 23.62 3.77
C LYS A 4 -69.41 22.39 4.14
N VAL A 5 -70.05 21.31 4.60
CA VAL A 5 -69.36 20.04 4.93
C VAL A 5 -68.84 19.35 3.67
N ILE A 6 -69.61 19.37 2.57
CA ILE A 6 -69.18 18.80 1.28
C ILE A 6 -67.97 19.55 0.69
N SER A 7 -67.97 20.88 0.79
CA SER A 7 -66.84 21.68 0.31
C SER A 7 -65.55 21.45 1.11
N MET A 8 -65.68 21.16 2.40
CA MET A 8 -64.56 20.84 3.27
C MET A 8 -64.01 19.42 3.02
N LEU A 9 -64.89 18.47 2.68
CA LEU A 9 -64.50 17.11 2.31
C LEU A 9 -63.73 17.06 0.97
N ILE A 10 -64.14 17.88 -0.01
CA ILE A 10 -63.43 18.00 -1.29
C ILE A 10 -62.04 18.63 -1.12
N LEU A 11 -61.91 19.61 -0.20
CA LEU A 11 -60.62 20.21 0.13
C LEU A 11 -59.66 19.21 0.81
N VAL A 12 -60.19 18.31 1.65
CA VAL A 12 -59.39 17.27 2.33
C VAL A 12 -58.95 16.16 1.37
N ILE A 13 -59.76 15.83 0.35
CA ILE A 13 -59.38 14.88 -0.71
C ILE A 13 -58.36 15.49 -1.69
N GLY A 14 -58.39 16.81 -1.90
CA GLY A 14 -57.38 17.52 -2.70
C GLY A 14 -56.00 17.66 -2.05
N LEU A 15 -55.85 17.26 -0.79
CA LEU A 15 -54.59 17.31 -0.03
C LEU A 15 -53.83 15.98 0.00
N THR A 16 -54.35 14.91 -0.61
CA THR A 16 -53.63 13.64 -0.68
C THR A 16 -52.65 13.65 -1.86
N GLU A 17 -51.37 13.83 -1.55
CA GLU A 17 -50.23 13.40 -2.36
C GLU A 17 -50.12 14.01 -3.77
N ILE A 18 -49.85 15.32 -3.87
CA ILE A 18 -49.26 15.89 -5.10
C ILE A 18 -47.80 15.43 -5.15
N SER A 19 -47.58 14.22 -5.65
CA SER A 19 -46.25 13.68 -5.93
C SER A 19 -45.58 14.54 -7.01
N ALA A 20 -44.57 15.32 -6.63
CA ALA A 20 -43.73 16.10 -7.53
C ALA A 20 -42.75 15.21 -8.32
N GLN A 21 -43.27 14.17 -8.97
CA GLN A 21 -42.49 13.25 -9.81
C GLN A 21 -42.49 13.76 -11.24
N ILE A 22 -41.29 13.87 -11.84
CA ILE A 22 -41.10 14.26 -13.23
C ILE A 22 -40.80 13.00 -14.03
N GLY A 23 -41.79 12.51 -14.76
CA GLY A 23 -41.60 11.46 -15.78
C GLY A 23 -41.29 12.07 -17.13
N ILE A 24 -40.17 11.69 -17.75
CA ILE A 24 -39.85 12.00 -19.14
C ILE A 24 -39.88 10.69 -19.93
N ASN A 25 -40.84 10.60 -20.86
CA ASN A 25 -41.06 9.44 -21.72
C ASN A 25 -41.48 8.14 -20.97
N THR A 26 -42.05 8.26 -19.77
CA THR A 26 -42.58 7.14 -18.97
C THR A 26 -43.97 7.48 -18.43
N ALA A 27 -44.91 6.55 -18.53
CA ALA A 27 -46.29 6.73 -18.05
C ALA A 27 -46.45 6.43 -16.56
N VAL A 28 -45.48 5.72 -15.97
CA VAL A 28 -45.48 5.32 -14.55
C VAL A 28 -44.10 5.60 -13.98
N PRO A 29 -43.79 6.85 -13.61
CA PRO A 29 -42.50 7.23 -13.06
C PRO A 29 -42.18 6.36 -11.84
N GLN A 30 -41.03 5.68 -11.87
CA GLN A 30 -40.57 4.87 -10.71
C GLN A 30 -39.74 5.69 -9.71
N GLY A 31 -39.63 7.01 -9.92
CA GLY A 31 -38.87 7.90 -9.06
C GLY A 31 -39.21 9.37 -9.29
N SER A 32 -38.57 10.26 -8.52
CA SER A 32 -38.76 11.72 -8.63
C SER A 32 -38.32 12.29 -9.98
N LEU A 33 -37.34 11.67 -10.64
CA LEU A 33 -36.99 11.88 -12.05
C LEU A 33 -36.82 10.50 -12.69
N ASP A 34 -37.66 10.19 -13.69
CA ASP A 34 -37.57 8.95 -14.46
C ASP A 34 -37.46 9.29 -15.95
N VAL A 35 -36.36 8.85 -16.58
CA VAL A 35 -36.01 9.13 -17.98
C VAL A 35 -35.90 7.80 -18.72
N ALA A 36 -36.94 7.47 -19.50
CA ALA A 36 -37.02 6.18 -20.19
C ALA A 36 -36.50 6.22 -21.63
N TYR A 37 -35.96 5.09 -22.10
CA TYR A 37 -35.50 4.90 -23.47
C TYR A 37 -36.63 5.02 -24.51
N ILE A 38 -36.39 5.80 -25.57
CA ILE A 38 -37.27 6.01 -26.72
C ILE A 38 -36.93 4.95 -27.80
N ALA A 39 -37.56 3.78 -27.70
CA ALA A 39 -37.30 2.67 -28.61
C ALA A 39 -37.59 2.95 -30.10
N SER A 40 -38.47 3.91 -30.40
CA SER A 40 -38.80 4.31 -31.78
C SER A 40 -37.74 5.18 -32.45
N LYS A 41 -36.73 5.65 -31.70
CA LYS A 41 -35.62 6.47 -32.22
C LYS A 41 -34.27 5.94 -31.72
N PRO A 42 -33.91 4.68 -32.03
CA PRO A 42 -32.76 4.00 -31.44
C PRO A 42 -31.41 4.67 -31.77
N THR A 43 -31.34 5.43 -32.87
CA THR A 43 -30.13 6.12 -33.32
C THR A 43 -30.03 7.56 -32.82
N THR A 44 -31.06 8.09 -32.16
CA THR A 44 -31.01 9.45 -31.58
C THR A 44 -30.29 9.39 -30.24
N ALA A 45 -29.45 10.40 -29.95
CA ALA A 45 -28.79 10.53 -28.66
C ALA A 45 -29.83 10.63 -27.53
N GLN A 46 -29.65 9.83 -26.49
CA GLN A 46 -30.56 9.74 -25.33
C GLN A 46 -29.73 9.72 -24.05
N GLY A 47 -30.18 10.46 -23.03
CA GLY A 47 -29.47 10.58 -21.76
C GLY A 47 -29.70 11.93 -21.09
N ILE A 48 -28.95 12.18 -20.01
CA ILE A 48 -28.97 13.45 -19.26
C ILE A 48 -27.63 14.14 -19.50
N ILE A 49 -27.68 15.41 -19.93
CA ILE A 49 -26.49 16.26 -20.01
C ILE A 49 -26.45 17.16 -18.77
N PHE A 50 -25.43 16.97 -17.94
CA PHE A 50 -25.16 17.84 -16.81
C PHE A 50 -24.48 19.16 -17.25
N PRO A 51 -24.55 20.24 -16.46
CA PRO A 51 -23.81 21.46 -16.72
C PRO A 51 -22.33 21.18 -16.94
N LYS A 52 -21.79 21.68 -18.06
CA LYS A 52 -20.36 21.56 -18.41
C LYS A 52 -19.65 22.83 -17.97
N LEU A 53 -18.66 22.70 -17.12
CA LEU A 53 -17.93 23.81 -16.49
C LEU A 53 -16.43 23.51 -16.51
N THR A 54 -15.60 24.53 -16.65
CA THR A 54 -14.16 24.43 -16.40
C THR A 54 -13.88 24.22 -14.91
N GLY A 55 -12.71 23.69 -14.56
CA GLY A 55 -12.32 23.53 -13.16
C GLY A 55 -12.30 24.86 -12.39
N ASP A 56 -11.95 25.95 -13.06
CA ASP A 56 -11.93 27.30 -12.46
C ASP A 56 -13.37 27.83 -12.22
N GLU A 57 -14.32 27.56 -13.12
CA GLU A 57 -15.74 27.90 -12.91
C GLU A 57 -16.34 27.10 -11.76
N ILE A 58 -16.03 25.80 -11.65
CA ILE A 58 -16.46 24.94 -10.54
C ILE A 58 -15.90 25.46 -9.20
N GLN A 59 -14.66 25.93 -9.20
CA GLN A 59 -14.00 26.48 -8.02
C GLN A 59 -14.68 27.75 -7.50
N GLN A 60 -15.24 28.58 -8.38
CA GLN A 60 -15.95 29.81 -8.03
C GLN A 60 -17.37 29.56 -7.52
N MET A 61 -17.91 28.35 -7.66
CA MET A 61 -19.26 28.03 -7.19
C MET A 61 -19.37 28.16 -5.67
N THR A 62 -20.44 28.83 -5.23
CA THR A 62 -20.87 28.81 -3.84
C THR A 62 -21.68 27.55 -3.60
N VAL A 63 -21.11 26.61 -2.86
CA VAL A 63 -21.70 25.31 -2.55
C VAL A 63 -21.69 25.07 -1.04
N GLY A 64 -22.66 24.31 -0.56
CA GLY A 64 -22.74 23.87 0.83
C GLY A 64 -23.66 22.67 0.97
N ALA A 65 -24.13 22.38 2.18
CA ALA A 65 -24.95 21.20 2.47
C ALA A 65 -26.18 21.06 1.53
N GLY A 66 -26.78 22.18 1.10
CA GLY A 66 -27.92 22.19 0.17
C GLY A 66 -27.61 21.71 -1.26
N GLN A 67 -26.34 21.62 -1.65
CA GLN A 67 -25.90 21.14 -2.95
C GLN A 67 -25.25 19.75 -2.88
N ASN A 68 -25.35 19.06 -1.73
CA ASN A 68 -24.80 17.72 -1.59
C ASN A 68 -25.42 16.77 -2.63
N GLY A 69 -24.58 16.11 -3.43
CA GLY A 69 -25.00 15.23 -4.52
C GLY A 69 -25.26 15.94 -5.85
N MET A 70 -25.03 17.26 -5.95
CA MET A 70 -25.12 17.99 -7.22
C MET A 70 -24.05 17.51 -8.20
N PHE A 71 -24.46 17.18 -9.43
CA PHE A 71 -23.58 16.73 -10.51
C PHE A 71 -23.17 17.87 -11.46
N VAL A 72 -21.90 17.87 -11.87
CA VAL A 72 -21.35 18.73 -12.92
C VAL A 72 -20.37 17.94 -13.78
N PHE A 73 -20.23 18.30 -15.04
CA PHE A 73 -19.19 17.77 -15.91
C PHE A 73 -18.04 18.78 -15.99
N ALA A 74 -16.89 18.46 -15.40
CA ALA A 74 -15.69 19.28 -15.50
C ALA A 74 -15.06 19.10 -16.88
N THR A 75 -14.77 20.18 -17.61
CA THR A 75 -14.12 20.12 -18.93
C THR A 75 -12.61 20.27 -18.86
N SER A 76 -12.09 20.81 -17.75
CA SER A 76 -10.67 21.03 -17.50
C SER A 76 -10.34 21.01 -16.00
N VAL A 77 -9.04 20.84 -15.70
CA VAL A 77 -8.48 20.98 -14.35
C VAL A 77 -8.45 22.47 -13.95
N PRO A 78 -8.71 22.84 -12.69
CA PRO A 78 -8.54 24.22 -12.22
C PRO A 78 -7.08 24.66 -12.34
N THR A 79 -6.85 25.90 -12.76
CA THR A 79 -5.49 26.46 -12.93
C THR A 79 -4.75 26.58 -11.60
N SER A 80 -5.48 26.80 -10.50
CA SER A 80 -4.94 26.85 -9.14
C SER A 80 -5.92 26.19 -8.17
N PRO A 81 -5.88 24.85 -8.04
CA PRO A 81 -6.83 24.10 -7.24
C PRO A 81 -6.78 24.50 -5.76
N ILE A 82 -7.96 24.67 -5.16
CA ILE A 82 -8.13 24.82 -3.72
C ILE A 82 -8.53 23.47 -3.10
N PRO A 83 -8.56 23.31 -1.77
CA PRO A 83 -8.94 22.04 -1.14
C PRO A 83 -10.27 21.44 -1.63
N ARG A 84 -11.24 22.29 -2.00
CA ARG A 84 -12.55 21.87 -2.53
C ARG A 84 -12.49 21.22 -3.92
N THR A 85 -11.62 21.73 -4.78
CA THR A 85 -11.47 21.31 -6.18
C THR A 85 -10.22 20.45 -6.40
N SER A 86 -9.51 20.08 -5.33
CA SER A 86 -8.24 19.38 -5.40
C SER A 86 -8.32 17.99 -6.06
N LEU A 87 -9.52 17.42 -6.16
CA LEU A 87 -9.76 16.11 -6.78
C LEU A 87 -10.23 16.22 -8.25
N ILE A 88 -10.38 17.43 -8.79
CA ILE A 88 -10.67 17.65 -10.22
C ILE A 88 -9.34 17.60 -10.98
N THR A 89 -8.85 16.39 -11.26
CA THR A 89 -7.53 16.17 -11.90
C THR A 89 -7.61 15.89 -13.40
N GLU A 90 -8.82 15.75 -13.93
CA GLU A 90 -9.08 15.54 -15.35
C GLU A 90 -10.52 15.92 -15.71
N SER A 91 -10.80 15.99 -17.01
CA SER A 91 -12.17 16.15 -17.53
C SER A 91 -13.02 14.94 -17.16
N GLY A 92 -14.24 15.15 -16.68
CA GLY A 92 -15.10 14.05 -16.21
C GLY A 92 -16.36 14.48 -15.48
N LEU A 93 -17.15 13.51 -15.04
CA LEU A 93 -18.35 13.76 -14.25
C LEU A 93 -18.02 13.77 -12.76
N TYR A 94 -18.43 14.82 -12.05
CA TYR A 94 -18.18 15.02 -10.63
C TYR A 94 -19.49 15.26 -9.87
N TYR A 95 -19.51 14.89 -8.58
CA TYR A 95 -20.56 15.29 -7.66
C TYR A 95 -19.98 16.06 -6.46
N TYR A 96 -20.74 17.01 -5.92
CA TYR A 96 -20.35 17.72 -4.71
C TYR A 96 -20.65 16.90 -3.46
N TYR A 97 -19.62 16.60 -2.67
CA TYR A 97 -19.72 15.91 -1.39
C TYR A 97 -19.50 16.90 -0.25
N SER A 98 -20.61 17.37 0.33
CA SER A 98 -20.62 18.45 1.32
C SER A 98 -19.90 18.10 2.62
N ALA A 99 -19.88 16.83 3.03
CA ALA A 99 -19.26 16.40 4.28
C ALA A 99 -17.74 16.64 4.33
N GLU A 100 -17.09 16.70 3.16
CA GLU A 100 -15.66 16.99 3.04
C GLU A 100 -15.38 18.36 2.37
N ASP A 101 -16.43 19.07 1.98
CA ASP A 101 -16.35 20.21 1.06
C ASP A 101 -15.52 19.88 -0.20
N LYS A 102 -15.84 18.76 -0.90
CA LYS A 102 -15.07 18.31 -2.08
C LYS A 102 -15.92 17.93 -3.28
N TRP A 103 -15.38 18.17 -4.47
CA TRP A 103 -15.87 17.60 -5.72
C TRP A 103 -15.23 16.23 -5.96
N ARG A 104 -16.03 15.16 -6.06
CA ARG A 104 -15.55 13.78 -6.27
C ARG A 104 -15.92 13.30 -7.67
N ASN A 105 -14.95 12.73 -8.39
CA ASN A 105 -15.21 12.13 -9.69
C ASN A 105 -16.09 10.87 -9.51
N VAL A 106 -17.13 10.72 -10.34
CA VAL A 106 -18.06 9.58 -10.27
C VAL A 106 -17.38 8.26 -10.66
N ASN A 107 -16.39 8.34 -11.55
CA ASN A 107 -15.59 7.21 -12.00
C ASN A 107 -14.31 7.02 -11.17
N GLN A 108 -14.04 7.90 -10.20
CA GLN A 108 -13.00 7.59 -9.23
C GLN A 108 -13.49 6.40 -8.41
N VAL A 109 -13.02 5.22 -8.81
CA VAL A 109 -12.72 4.21 -7.81
C VAL A 109 -11.76 4.92 -6.86
N ILE A 110 -12.19 5.12 -5.62
CA ILE A 110 -11.25 5.41 -4.53
C ILE A 110 -10.47 4.10 -4.37
N SER A 111 -9.61 3.78 -5.33
CA SER A 111 -8.75 2.62 -5.30
C SER A 111 -7.67 3.00 -4.30
N PRO A 112 -7.68 2.44 -3.08
CA PRO A 112 -6.68 2.74 -2.09
C PRO A 112 -5.32 2.13 -2.47
N SER A 113 -5.21 1.49 -3.65
CA SER A 113 -4.02 0.80 -4.07
C SER A 113 -2.97 1.76 -4.59
N SER A 114 -2.05 2.12 -3.70
CA SER A 114 -0.76 2.72 -4.05
C SER A 114 0.32 1.65 -4.03
N LEU A 115 1.14 1.59 -5.07
CA LEU A 115 2.44 0.93 -5.01
C LEU A 115 3.43 1.84 -4.28
N PHE A 116 4.21 1.31 -3.36
CA PHE A 116 5.45 1.89 -2.85
C PHE A 116 6.56 0.93 -3.23
N SER A 117 7.61 1.41 -3.88
CA SER A 117 8.72 0.57 -4.33
C SER A 117 10.03 1.28 -4.15
N THR A 118 10.98 0.62 -3.49
CA THR A 118 12.32 1.15 -3.26
C THR A 118 13.37 0.05 -3.31
N THR A 119 14.57 0.42 -3.76
CA THR A 119 15.75 -0.44 -3.76
C THR A 119 16.84 0.20 -2.92
N TYR A 120 17.47 -0.58 -2.05
CA TYR A 120 18.69 -0.22 -1.36
C TYR A 120 19.86 -0.94 -2.00
N ARG A 121 20.75 -0.18 -2.65
CA ARG A 121 22.00 -0.69 -3.24
C ARG A 121 23.19 -0.38 -2.34
N ASN A 122 24.26 -1.17 -2.49
CA ASN A 122 25.49 -1.00 -1.73
C ASN A 122 25.23 -0.97 -0.21
N SER A 123 24.31 -1.82 0.24
CA SER A 123 24.02 -1.98 1.66
C SER A 123 25.09 -2.86 2.30
N THR A 124 25.34 -2.66 3.58
CA THR A 124 26.12 -3.59 4.40
C THR A 124 25.16 -4.52 5.15
N MET A 125 25.64 -5.67 5.61
CA MET A 125 24.93 -6.51 6.57
C MET A 125 25.46 -6.24 7.97
N SER A 126 24.56 -6.13 8.96
CA SER A 126 24.93 -6.07 10.38
C SER A 126 24.25 -7.21 11.13
N ILE A 127 24.87 -7.64 12.23
CA ILE A 127 24.30 -8.63 13.15
C ILE A 127 23.45 -7.86 14.17
N SER A 128 22.14 -8.14 14.20
CA SER A 128 21.21 -7.54 15.15
C SER A 128 21.09 -8.33 16.46
N ALA A 129 21.21 -9.66 16.39
CA ALA A 129 21.15 -10.55 17.53
C ALA A 129 21.82 -11.90 17.22
N TYR A 130 22.09 -12.65 18.28
CA TYR A 130 22.63 -14.00 18.21
C TYR A 130 22.01 -14.90 19.28
N SER A 131 21.86 -16.18 18.98
CA SER A 131 21.51 -17.23 19.96
C SER A 131 22.35 -18.49 19.74
N GLY A 132 22.86 -19.09 20.82
CA GLY A 132 23.50 -20.41 20.78
C GLY A 132 24.88 -20.60 21.46
N GLY A 133 25.33 -19.69 22.33
CA GLY A 133 26.59 -19.84 23.11
C GLY A 133 27.57 -18.66 22.98
N SER A 134 28.25 -18.30 24.07
CA SER A 134 29.15 -17.14 24.09
C SER A 134 30.53 -17.49 23.53
N GLY A 135 30.81 -17.14 22.28
CA GLY A 135 32.18 -17.09 21.76
C GLY A 135 32.33 -17.68 20.37
N ALA A 136 33.30 -17.18 19.62
CA ALA A 136 33.68 -17.59 18.27
C ALA A 136 34.18 -19.06 18.16
N THR A 137 33.97 -19.90 19.17
CA THR A 137 34.53 -21.25 19.25
C THR A 137 33.52 -22.36 18.97
N ASP A 138 32.23 -22.08 19.04
CA ASP A 138 31.21 -23.14 19.01
C ASP A 138 30.62 -23.26 17.61
N TYR A 139 31.31 -23.96 16.71
CA TYR A 139 30.86 -24.24 15.33
C TYR A 139 29.76 -25.33 15.27
N ASN A 140 28.76 -25.24 16.15
CA ASN A 140 27.79 -26.31 16.38
C ASN A 140 26.41 -26.02 15.79
N SER A 141 25.71 -27.10 15.42
CA SER A 141 24.34 -27.05 14.92
C SER A 141 23.39 -26.42 15.94
N GLY A 142 22.58 -25.46 15.48
CA GLY A 142 21.55 -24.79 16.29
C GLY A 142 21.79 -23.31 16.60
N GLN A 143 22.91 -22.75 16.12
CA GLN A 143 23.17 -21.31 16.25
C GLN A 143 22.39 -20.49 15.22
N VAL A 144 21.96 -19.29 15.63
CA VAL A 144 21.25 -18.35 14.78
C VAL A 144 21.91 -16.98 14.82
N SER A 145 22.16 -16.41 13.64
CA SER A 145 22.56 -15.00 13.49
C SER A 145 21.41 -14.25 12.84
N SER A 146 20.90 -13.24 13.53
CA SER A 146 19.89 -12.34 12.98
C SER A 146 20.60 -11.19 12.28
N LEU A 147 20.34 -11.03 10.99
CA LEU A 147 21.05 -10.09 10.13
C LEU A 147 20.11 -9.03 9.55
N ARG A 148 20.57 -7.79 9.47
CA ARG A 148 19.84 -6.67 8.87
C ARG A 148 20.67 -5.96 7.82
N PHE A 149 19.99 -5.52 6.76
CA PHE A 149 20.55 -4.55 5.83
C PHE A 149 20.70 -3.20 6.54
N VAL A 150 21.91 -2.68 6.55
CA VAL A 150 22.25 -1.38 7.11
C VAL A 150 23.01 -0.55 6.11
N ASN A 151 22.89 0.77 6.25
CA ASN A 151 23.49 1.72 5.31
C ASN A 151 23.02 1.42 3.86
N GLY A 152 23.54 2.18 2.90
CA GLY A 152 23.23 1.97 1.49
C GLY A 152 22.48 3.13 0.86
N THR A 153 22.58 3.19 -0.47
CA THR A 153 21.94 4.22 -1.28
C THR A 153 20.54 3.77 -1.62
N GLU A 154 19.56 4.54 -1.16
CA GLU A 154 18.18 4.34 -1.54
C GLU A 154 17.91 4.86 -2.96
N ILE A 155 17.19 4.06 -3.73
CA ILE A 155 16.72 4.38 -5.08
C ILE A 155 15.21 4.14 -5.09
N PRO A 156 14.39 5.14 -4.74
CA PRO A 156 12.94 5.02 -4.77
C PRO A 156 12.46 4.98 -6.23
N PHE A 157 11.55 4.05 -6.52
CA PHE A 157 10.86 4.01 -7.82
C PHE A 157 9.64 4.94 -7.79
N ASN A 158 8.92 4.95 -6.67
CA ASN A 158 7.76 5.81 -6.45
C ASN A 158 7.47 6.00 -4.95
N SER A 159 6.85 7.12 -4.62
CA SER A 159 6.44 7.48 -3.25
C SER A 159 4.93 7.33 -3.04
N THR A 160 4.50 7.29 -1.78
CA THR A 160 3.08 7.22 -1.40
C THR A 160 2.84 8.03 -0.13
N SER A 161 1.58 8.41 0.13
CA SER A 161 1.16 9.01 1.41
C SER A 161 0.91 7.98 2.52
N TYR A 162 1.02 6.68 2.20
CA TYR A 162 0.66 5.58 3.12
C TYR A 162 1.88 4.88 3.71
N ILE A 163 3.04 4.98 3.06
CA ILE A 163 4.29 4.34 3.45
C ILE A 163 5.42 5.33 3.22
N ALA A 164 6.33 5.39 4.18
CA ALA A 164 7.59 6.10 4.08
C ALA A 164 8.77 5.18 4.36
N VAL A 165 9.95 5.66 4.00
CA VAL A 165 11.23 5.05 4.37
C VAL A 165 11.47 5.24 5.87
N ARG A 166 12.04 4.22 6.53
CA ARG A 166 12.56 4.40 7.89
C ARG A 166 13.87 5.18 7.89
N THR A 167 13.93 6.20 8.74
CA THR A 167 15.10 7.06 8.94
C THR A 167 15.57 7.14 10.40
N ALA A 168 14.95 6.37 11.30
CA ALA A 168 15.26 6.38 12.73
C ALA A 168 16.69 5.89 13.05
N ASP A 169 17.22 5.02 12.19
CA ASP A 169 18.56 4.45 12.33
C ASP A 169 19.12 4.03 10.95
N ASN A 170 20.25 3.33 10.98
CA ASN A 170 20.92 2.85 9.77
C ASN A 170 20.24 1.62 9.15
N ASN A 171 19.29 0.94 9.80
CA ASN A 171 18.60 -0.23 9.27
C ASN A 171 17.67 0.15 8.12
N ARG A 172 17.69 -0.62 7.04
CA ARG A 172 16.84 -0.40 5.86
C ARG A 172 15.46 -1.03 6.09
N GLY A 173 14.42 -0.23 5.93
CA GLY A 173 13.05 -0.65 6.20
C GLY A 173 12.03 0.42 5.83
N ILE A 174 10.79 0.19 6.24
CA ILE A 174 9.66 1.06 5.93
C ILE A 174 8.91 1.42 7.22
N ARG A 175 8.22 2.55 7.18
CA ARG A 175 7.24 2.97 8.17
C ARG A 175 5.89 3.07 7.50
N PHE A 176 4.87 2.44 8.09
CA PHE A 176 3.50 2.56 7.64
C PHE A 176 2.87 3.81 8.27
N LEU A 177 2.47 4.75 7.42
CA LEU A 177 1.86 6.02 7.83
C LEU A 177 0.36 5.87 8.05
N LYS A 178 -0.26 4.89 7.40
CA LYS A 178 -1.70 4.64 7.45
C LYS A 178 -2.01 3.18 7.72
N SER A 179 -3.14 2.97 8.38
CA SER A 179 -3.80 1.67 8.51
C SER A 179 -4.29 1.18 7.15
N GLY A 180 -4.29 -0.14 6.96
CA GLY A 180 -4.57 -0.73 5.68
C GLY A 180 -4.10 -2.17 5.55
N ILE A 181 -4.48 -2.79 4.44
CA ILE A 181 -3.96 -4.09 4.03
C ILE A 181 -2.89 -3.84 2.97
N TYR A 182 -1.71 -4.41 3.17
CA TYR A 182 -0.55 -4.22 2.30
C TYR A 182 -0.02 -5.57 1.82
N ASN A 183 0.05 -5.77 0.51
CA ASN A 183 0.84 -6.83 -0.10
C ASN A 183 2.31 -6.43 -0.08
N VAL A 184 3.20 -7.36 0.24
CA VAL A 184 4.63 -7.11 0.39
C VAL A 184 5.41 -8.17 -0.37
N THR A 185 6.36 -7.70 -1.17
CA THR A 185 7.40 -8.51 -1.80
C THR A 185 8.77 -7.95 -1.41
N LEU A 186 9.59 -8.80 -0.83
CA LEU A 186 10.95 -8.49 -0.39
C LEU A 186 11.89 -9.39 -1.16
N GLN A 187 12.82 -8.83 -1.90
CA GLN A 187 13.88 -9.60 -2.55
C GLN A 187 15.21 -9.08 -2.06
N PHE A 188 16.14 -9.98 -1.79
CA PHE A 188 17.44 -9.57 -1.31
C PHE A 188 18.57 -10.43 -1.85
N SER A 189 19.77 -9.89 -1.78
CA SER A 189 21.01 -10.60 -2.02
C SER A 189 22.14 -9.98 -1.20
N PHE A 190 22.99 -10.78 -0.61
CA PHE A 190 24.25 -10.31 -0.02
C PHE A 190 25.34 -11.36 -0.21
N VAL A 191 26.58 -10.93 -0.03
CA VAL A 191 27.74 -11.82 -0.05
C VAL A 191 28.31 -11.90 1.37
N TYR A 192 28.89 -13.04 1.72
CA TYR A 192 29.62 -13.25 2.96
C TYR A 192 30.77 -14.22 2.70
N LYS A 193 31.75 -14.22 3.59
CA LYS A 193 32.85 -15.19 3.60
C LYS A 193 32.38 -16.48 4.26
N ARG A 194 32.86 -17.63 3.81
CA ARG A 194 32.60 -18.90 4.51
C ARG A 194 33.88 -19.41 5.15
N ASP A 195 33.75 -19.96 6.36
CA ASP A 195 34.84 -20.65 7.03
C ASP A 195 35.27 -21.92 6.27
N VAL A 196 36.58 -22.13 6.21
CA VAL A 196 37.22 -23.23 5.49
C VAL A 196 38.13 -24.01 6.43
N THR A 197 38.42 -25.26 6.10
CA THR A 197 39.20 -26.14 6.97
C THR A 197 40.66 -25.66 7.07
N GLY A 198 41.07 -24.99 8.15
CA GLY A 198 42.47 -24.58 8.33
C GLY A 198 42.77 -23.27 9.07
N ASP A 199 41.78 -22.67 9.74
CA ASP A 199 41.86 -21.41 10.51
C ASP A 199 42.01 -20.15 9.62
N GLY A 200 40.91 -19.40 9.51
CA GLY A 200 40.82 -18.14 8.78
C GLY A 200 39.72 -18.12 7.72
N ALA A 201 38.95 -17.05 7.69
CA ALA A 201 37.99 -16.83 6.63
C ALA A 201 38.76 -16.64 5.30
N ASN A 202 38.44 -17.47 4.30
CA ASN A 202 38.77 -17.32 2.86
C ASN A 202 40.09 -17.90 2.34
N ASP A 203 40.23 -19.22 2.33
CA ASP A 203 41.07 -19.86 1.30
C ASP A 203 40.17 -20.53 0.25
N PRO A 204 40.10 -20.01 -1.00
CA PRO A 204 39.33 -20.63 -2.07
C PRO A 204 39.81 -22.03 -2.46
N ALA A 205 41.04 -22.41 -2.09
CA ALA A 205 41.61 -23.72 -2.36
C ALA A 205 41.23 -24.76 -1.29
N LEU A 206 40.71 -24.33 -0.13
CA LEU A 206 40.34 -25.23 0.96
C LEU A 206 38.87 -25.63 0.90
N THR A 207 38.59 -26.87 1.32
CA THR A 207 37.22 -27.38 1.43
C THR A 207 36.49 -26.66 2.55
N ASP A 208 35.16 -26.52 2.39
CA ASP A 208 34.32 -26.00 3.47
C ASP A 208 34.51 -26.89 4.69
N ARG A 209 34.55 -26.26 5.86
CA ARG A 209 34.51 -27.00 7.10
C ARG A 209 33.20 -27.78 7.17
N LEU A 210 33.25 -29.02 7.65
CA LEU A 210 32.03 -29.81 7.87
C LEU A 210 31.13 -29.05 8.86
N GLY A 211 29.90 -28.74 8.46
CA GLY A 211 28.98 -27.91 9.25
C GLY A 211 28.91 -26.42 8.89
N SER A 212 29.73 -25.90 7.96
CA SER A 212 29.67 -24.49 7.50
C SER A 212 28.40 -24.10 6.73
N GLN A 213 27.46 -25.02 6.56
CA GLN A 213 26.29 -24.80 5.71
C GLN A 213 25.34 -23.84 6.43
N VAL A 214 25.15 -22.67 5.84
CA VAL A 214 24.20 -21.68 6.31
C VAL A 214 22.87 -21.88 5.59
N THR A 215 21.85 -22.29 6.34
CA THR A 215 20.46 -22.10 5.93
C THR A 215 20.00 -20.72 6.37
N TYR A 216 18.98 -20.17 5.73
CA TYR A 216 18.45 -18.87 6.11
C TYR A 216 16.93 -18.83 6.00
N GLN A 217 16.36 -17.93 6.78
CA GLN A 217 14.95 -17.58 6.74
C GLN A 217 14.84 -16.07 6.85
N LEU A 218 14.18 -15.44 5.88
CA LEU A 218 13.74 -14.05 6.05
C LEU A 218 12.57 -14.05 7.04
N ILE A 219 12.72 -13.28 8.11
CA ILE A 219 11.72 -13.08 9.14
C ILE A 219 11.26 -11.62 9.10
N PRO A 220 9.94 -11.37 9.10
CA PRO A 220 9.44 -10.02 9.21
C PRO A 220 9.67 -9.49 10.64
N ASN A 221 10.51 -8.45 10.78
CA ASN A 221 10.75 -7.80 12.07
C ASN A 221 10.00 -6.48 12.14
N PHE A 222 9.00 -6.40 13.04
CA PHE A 222 8.18 -5.20 13.24
C PHE A 222 8.74 -4.26 14.32
N LEU A 223 10.00 -4.46 14.70
CA LEU A 223 10.67 -3.73 15.78
C LEU A 223 9.82 -3.72 17.06
N ALA A 224 9.85 -2.63 17.82
CA ALA A 224 9.03 -2.45 19.01
C ALA A 224 7.56 -2.07 18.70
N SER A 225 7.06 -2.34 17.48
CA SER A 225 5.65 -2.10 17.16
C SER A 225 4.76 -2.99 18.05
N PRO A 226 3.67 -2.46 18.65
CA PRO A 226 2.76 -3.26 19.45
C PRO A 226 2.14 -4.39 18.63
N THR A 227 2.04 -5.60 19.17
CA THR A 227 1.43 -6.76 18.48
C THR A 227 -0.05 -6.54 18.14
N SER A 228 -0.73 -5.63 18.85
CA SER A 228 -2.10 -5.20 18.54
C SER A 228 -2.18 -4.27 17.32
N ALA A 229 -1.08 -3.66 16.88
CA ALA A 229 -1.06 -2.70 15.78
C ALA A 229 -0.92 -3.36 14.40
N TYR A 230 -0.62 -4.66 14.32
CA TYR A 230 -0.46 -5.33 13.05
C TYR A 230 -0.82 -6.83 13.07
N THR A 231 -0.93 -7.42 11.88
CA THR A 231 -0.90 -8.87 11.67
C THR A 231 -0.16 -9.13 10.36
N THR A 232 0.58 -10.22 10.28
CA THR A 232 1.33 -10.57 9.07
C THR A 232 1.24 -12.04 8.76
N ASN A 233 1.32 -12.37 7.48
CA ASN A 233 1.53 -13.72 7.00
C ASN A 233 2.67 -13.76 5.97
N ILE A 234 3.65 -12.85 6.09
CA ILE A 234 4.83 -12.88 5.21
C ILE A 234 5.52 -14.22 5.39
N THR A 235 5.64 -14.94 4.29
CA THR A 235 6.33 -16.22 4.19
C THR A 235 7.55 -16.08 3.30
N HIS A 236 8.65 -16.70 3.74
CA HIS A 236 9.85 -16.84 2.93
C HIS A 236 9.63 -17.92 1.86
N ASN A 237 9.98 -17.63 0.60
CA ASN A 237 10.00 -18.63 -0.45
C ASN A 237 11.47 -18.95 -0.81
N VAL A 238 11.81 -20.23 -0.78
CA VAL A 238 13.19 -20.71 -0.80
C VAL A 238 13.68 -20.80 -2.23
N ASP A 239 14.57 -19.89 -2.62
CA ASP A 239 15.59 -20.17 -3.64
C ASP A 239 16.95 -20.09 -2.95
N TYR A 240 17.44 -21.24 -2.46
CA TYR A 240 18.82 -21.36 -2.01
C TYR A 240 19.68 -21.63 -3.23
N ASN A 241 20.40 -20.61 -3.70
CA ASN A 241 21.46 -20.80 -4.68
C ASN A 241 22.80 -20.38 -4.07
N GLY A 242 23.30 -21.23 -3.17
CA GLY A 242 24.62 -21.08 -2.57
C GLY A 242 25.71 -21.38 -3.60
N VAL A 243 26.00 -20.42 -4.49
CA VAL A 243 27.10 -20.55 -5.45
C VAL A 243 28.38 -20.12 -4.74
N ARG A 244 29.33 -21.06 -4.60
CA ARG A 244 30.74 -20.72 -4.37
C ARG A 244 31.20 -19.84 -5.52
N GLN A 245 31.49 -18.58 -5.24
CA GLN A 245 32.42 -17.86 -6.10
C GLN A 245 33.79 -18.44 -5.73
N GLY A 246 34.60 -18.87 -6.71
CA GLY A 246 35.89 -19.54 -6.50
C GLY A 246 36.98 -18.69 -5.81
N SER A 247 36.58 -17.87 -4.84
CA SER A 247 37.31 -16.87 -4.07
C SER A 247 37.09 -17.00 -2.55
N GLY A 248 36.40 -18.05 -2.06
CA GLY A 248 36.03 -18.21 -0.65
C GLY A 248 34.76 -17.43 -0.24
N LEU A 249 34.11 -16.77 -1.22
CA LEU A 249 32.91 -15.97 -1.01
C LEU A 249 31.64 -16.72 -1.40
N PHE A 250 30.58 -16.46 -0.64
CA PHE A 250 29.26 -17.03 -0.84
C PHE A 250 28.22 -15.94 -1.01
N ARG A 251 27.38 -16.11 -2.02
CA ARG A 251 26.20 -15.28 -2.20
C ARG A 251 24.98 -15.99 -1.65
N LEU A 252 24.17 -15.23 -0.94
CA LEU A 252 22.87 -15.67 -0.46
C LEU A 252 21.83 -14.66 -0.94
N SER A 253 20.80 -15.18 -1.59
CA SER A 253 19.70 -14.42 -2.14
C SER A 253 18.40 -15.11 -1.78
N GLY A 254 17.34 -14.35 -1.58
CA GLY A 254 16.03 -14.91 -1.27
C GLY A 254 14.89 -13.95 -1.56
N ILE A 255 13.67 -14.47 -1.45
CA ILE A 255 12.44 -13.70 -1.62
C ILE A 255 11.46 -14.02 -0.48
N ALA A 256 10.75 -13.02 0.00
CA ALA A 256 9.63 -13.21 0.90
C ALA A 256 8.42 -12.45 0.38
N VAL A 257 7.25 -13.09 0.48
CA VAL A 257 5.99 -12.55 -0.01
C VAL A 257 4.89 -12.77 1.00
N GLY A 258 3.92 -11.87 1.04
CA GLY A 258 2.72 -12.02 1.84
C GLY A 258 2.08 -10.68 2.14
N ASN A 259 1.35 -10.62 3.25
CA ASN A 259 0.59 -9.45 3.65
C ASN A 259 1.03 -8.92 5.00
N ILE A 260 0.86 -7.61 5.16
CA ILE A 260 0.86 -6.91 6.44
C ILE A 260 -0.47 -6.18 6.54
N ILE A 261 -1.26 -6.51 7.57
CA ILE A 261 -2.43 -5.76 7.97
C ILE A 261 -1.96 -4.78 9.04
N VAL A 262 -1.97 -3.49 8.73
CA VAL A 262 -1.66 -2.40 9.65
C VAL A 262 -2.97 -1.89 10.24
N LYS A 263 -3.10 -1.98 11.56
CA LYS A 263 -4.34 -1.67 12.28
C LYS A 263 -4.37 -0.27 12.87
N GLN A 264 -3.22 0.42 12.89
CA GLN A 264 -3.06 1.75 13.50
C GLN A 264 -2.16 2.64 12.63
N ASP A 265 -2.59 3.88 12.41
CA ASP A 265 -1.83 4.88 11.65
C ASP A 265 -0.52 5.25 12.37
N ASN A 266 0.58 5.39 11.63
CA ASN A 266 1.89 5.88 12.10
C ASN A 266 2.58 5.08 13.21
N VAL A 267 2.09 3.88 13.54
CA VAL A 267 2.63 3.03 14.63
C VAL A 267 3.57 1.95 14.11
N VAL A 268 3.27 1.35 12.96
CA VAL A 268 3.94 0.13 12.51
C VAL A 268 5.21 0.47 11.73
N GLU A 269 6.33 -0.06 12.21
CA GLU A 269 7.62 -0.02 11.56
C GLU A 269 8.05 -1.42 11.16
N PHE A 270 8.68 -1.56 9.99
CA PHE A 270 9.04 -2.86 9.43
C PHE A 270 10.46 -2.85 8.88
N VAL A 271 11.23 -3.88 9.28
CA VAL A 271 12.59 -4.15 8.83
C VAL A 271 12.68 -5.62 8.42
N PRO A 272 13.11 -5.94 7.19
CA PRO A 272 13.46 -7.31 6.84
C PRO A 272 14.66 -7.78 7.66
N GLU A 273 14.52 -8.91 8.36
CA GLU A 273 15.60 -9.57 9.09
C GLU A 273 15.85 -10.96 8.51
N ILE A 274 17.11 -11.38 8.45
CA ILE A 274 17.49 -12.69 7.93
C ILE A 274 18.11 -13.48 9.07
N ASN A 275 17.43 -14.54 9.49
CA ASN A 275 17.97 -15.48 10.46
C ASN A 275 18.72 -16.57 9.71
N THR A 276 20.02 -16.69 9.99
CA THR A 276 20.81 -17.83 9.55
C THR A 276 20.67 -18.98 10.53
N SER A 277 20.76 -20.23 10.08
CA SER A 277 20.74 -21.41 10.95
C SER A 277 21.73 -22.46 10.45
N GLY A 278 22.26 -23.24 11.39
CA GLY A 278 23.28 -24.26 11.17
C GLY A 278 24.65 -23.75 11.59
N TYR A 279 25.13 -22.70 10.92
CA TYR A 279 26.43 -22.07 11.15
C TYR A 279 26.27 -20.58 11.50
N TRP A 280 27.01 -20.12 12.50
CA TRP A 280 27.05 -18.73 12.92
C TRP A 280 27.76 -17.85 11.89
N ILE A 281 27.15 -16.75 11.45
CA ILE A 281 27.83 -15.76 10.63
C ILE A 281 28.41 -14.67 11.53
N SER A 282 29.73 -14.53 11.48
CA SER A 282 30.49 -13.55 12.23
C SER A 282 30.53 -12.16 11.59
N THR A 283 30.91 -11.16 12.39
CA THR A 283 31.19 -9.82 11.85
C THR A 283 32.35 -9.85 10.85
N GLU A 284 33.36 -10.70 11.08
CA GLU A 284 34.49 -10.86 10.15
C GLU A 284 34.04 -11.44 8.81
N GLU A 285 33.10 -12.39 8.83
CA GLU A 285 32.56 -13.01 7.61
C GLU A 285 31.66 -12.07 6.80
N LEU A 286 31.03 -11.10 7.48
CA LEU A 286 30.30 -10.01 6.83
C LEU A 286 31.20 -8.83 6.42
N ALA A 287 32.46 -8.78 6.89
CA ALA A 287 33.41 -7.71 6.60
C ALA A 287 34.01 -7.83 5.18
N ILE A 288 33.15 -7.73 4.17
CA ILE A 288 33.48 -7.72 2.74
C ILE A 288 33.07 -6.42 2.03
N GLY A 289 32.58 -5.45 2.80
CA GLY A 289 32.08 -4.18 2.28
C GLY A 289 30.62 -4.25 1.82
N ASN A 290 30.25 -3.30 0.95
CA ASN A 290 28.86 -3.01 0.58
C ASN A 290 28.31 -3.96 -0.48
N THR A 291 28.04 -5.20 -0.11
CA THR A 291 27.59 -6.26 -1.04
C THR A 291 26.09 -6.57 -0.96
N GLY A 292 25.38 -5.93 -0.04
CA GLY A 292 23.95 -6.10 0.19
C GLY A 292 23.09 -5.32 -0.81
N LEU A 293 22.09 -6.00 -1.36
CA LEU A 293 21.03 -5.44 -2.18
C LEU A 293 19.68 -5.88 -1.61
N LEU A 294 18.79 -4.93 -1.37
CA LEU A 294 17.44 -5.16 -0.87
C LEU A 294 16.44 -4.40 -1.75
N ASN A 295 15.48 -5.11 -2.33
CA ASN A 295 14.33 -4.56 -3.02
C ASN A 295 13.09 -4.78 -2.17
N MET A 296 12.29 -3.72 -1.99
CA MET A 296 11.00 -3.79 -1.31
C MET A 296 9.91 -3.21 -2.20
N HIS A 297 8.91 -4.03 -2.51
CA HIS A 297 7.72 -3.63 -3.24
C HIS A 297 6.51 -3.86 -2.33
N ILE A 298 5.80 -2.79 -1.98
CA ILE A 298 4.64 -2.85 -1.11
C ILE A 298 3.46 -2.21 -1.82
N ILE A 299 2.37 -2.96 -1.97
CA ILE A 299 1.14 -2.49 -2.60
C ILE A 299 0.08 -2.38 -1.51
N ARG A 300 -0.40 -1.18 -1.25
CA ARG A 300 -1.63 -1.01 -0.47
C ARG A 300 -2.79 -1.62 -1.25
N VAL A 301 -3.72 -2.27 -0.58
CA VAL A 301 -4.85 -2.98 -1.22
C VAL A 301 -6.17 -2.36 -0.79
N SER A 302 -6.28 -2.02 0.49
CA SER A 302 -7.48 -1.45 1.10
C SER A 302 -7.16 -0.66 2.36
N ASP A 303 -8.14 0.12 2.82
CA ASP A 303 -8.19 0.56 4.22
C ASP A 303 -8.36 -0.65 5.15
N TYR A 304 -8.00 -0.49 6.41
CA TYR A 304 -8.30 -1.46 7.46
C TYR A 304 -9.63 -1.07 8.09
N ASN A 305 -10.63 -1.96 8.01
CA ASN A 305 -11.91 -1.79 8.69
C ASN A 305 -11.99 -2.85 9.81
N PRO A 306 -11.96 -2.45 11.09
CA PRO A 306 -11.89 -3.37 12.23
C PRO A 306 -13.15 -4.23 12.39
#